data_AF-A0A2V8JYA8-F1
#
_entry.id   AF-A0A2V8JYA8-F1
#
_cell.length_a   1.000
_cell.length_b   1.000
_cell.length_c   1.000
_cell.angle_alpha   90.00
_cell.angle_beta   90.00
_cell.angle_gamma   90.00
#
_symmetry.space_group_name_H-M   'P 1'
#
loop_
_entity.id
_entity.type
_entity.pdbx_description
1 polymer ?
#
loop_
_entity_poly.entity_id
_entity_poly.type
_entity_poly.pdbx_seq_one_letter_code
_entity_poly.pdbx_strand_id
1 'polypeptide(L)'
;MRKDRSRHSFGRSLWIAAGGGVLGLIVAYLLASGTQKAWPLDTGGMPVVAMWPNIIIMFELTMLGAILATVVSLFITARLPTFESKLYDPEISNGNILVAVENPPEDSVDRLERTLRDVEPRTARITRIESM
;
A
#
# COMPACT_ATOMS: atom_id res chain seq x y z
N MET A 1 -29.24 -18.07 -7.61
CA MET A 1 -28.87 -17.10 -8.67
C MET A 1 -27.47 -16.58 -8.36
N ARG A 2 -26.53 -16.79 -9.29
CA ARG A 2 -25.06 -16.74 -9.12
C ARG A 2 -24.58 -15.31 -8.83
N LYS A 3 -24.18 -15.02 -7.60
CA LYS A 3 -23.54 -13.74 -7.24
C LYS A 3 -22.08 -13.80 -7.67
N ASP A 4 -21.71 -12.81 -8.46
CA ASP A 4 -20.42 -12.63 -9.08
C ASP A 4 -19.28 -12.57 -8.03
N ARG A 5 -18.21 -13.27 -8.36
CA ARG A 5 -16.97 -13.27 -7.59
C ARG A 5 -16.22 -12.00 -7.97
N SER A 6 -16.27 -10.98 -7.12
CA SER A 6 -15.50 -9.75 -7.22
C SER A 6 -14.00 -10.07 -7.25
N ARG A 7 -13.42 -10.14 -8.45
CA ARG A 7 -11.99 -10.36 -8.67
C ARG A 7 -11.22 -9.04 -8.48
N HIS A 8 -10.52 -8.99 -7.35
CA HIS A 8 -9.18 -8.41 -7.12
C HIS A 8 -8.93 -6.90 -7.34
N SER A 9 -9.05 -6.11 -6.27
CA SER A 9 -8.29 -4.84 -6.12
C SER A 9 -6.78 -5.08 -5.93
N PHE A 10 -6.40 -6.26 -5.44
CA PHE A 10 -5.00 -6.67 -5.21
C PHE A 10 -4.15 -6.69 -6.49
N GLY A 11 -4.75 -6.94 -7.65
CA GLY A 11 -4.01 -6.98 -8.90
C GLY A 11 -3.42 -5.61 -9.29
N ARG A 12 -4.10 -4.51 -8.92
CA ARG A 12 -3.71 -3.16 -9.36
C ARG A 12 -2.46 -2.64 -8.66
N SER A 13 -2.28 -2.96 -7.37
CA SER A 13 -1.07 -2.56 -6.63
C SER A 13 0.19 -3.25 -7.16
N LEU A 14 0.07 -4.50 -7.61
CA LEU A 14 1.19 -5.24 -8.20
C LEU A 14 1.66 -4.62 -9.52
N TRP A 15 0.73 -4.12 -10.35
CA TRP A 15 1.10 -3.41 -11.59
C TRP A 15 1.82 -2.08 -11.32
N ILE A 16 1.46 -1.38 -10.24
CA ILE A 16 2.16 -0.14 -9.83
C ILE A 16 3.58 -0.47 -9.37
N ALA A 17 3.75 -1.53 -8.57
CA ALA A 17 5.07 -2.00 -8.15
C ALA A 17 5.94 -2.43 -9.34
N ALA A 18 5.36 -3.18 -10.30
CA ALA A 18 6.04 -3.58 -11.52
C ALA A 18 6.47 -2.36 -12.36
N GLY A 19 5.60 -1.35 -12.49
CA GLY A 19 5.94 -0.09 -13.15
C GLY A 19 7.09 0.64 -12.45
N GLY A 20 7.08 0.69 -11.12
CA GLY A 20 8.18 1.24 -10.32
C GLY A 20 9.50 0.50 -10.52
N GLY A 21 9.45 -0.83 -10.60
CA GLY A 21 10.63 -1.66 -10.88
C GLY A 21 11.21 -1.39 -12.27
N VAL A 22 10.38 -1.31 -13.31
CA VAL A 22 10.83 -0.98 -14.68
C VAL A 22 11.47 0.41 -14.74
N LEU A 23 10.87 1.40 -14.07
CA LEU A 23 11.46 2.74 -13.97
C LEU A 23 12.80 2.71 -13.23
N GLY A 24 12.88 1.95 -12.13
CA GLY A 24 14.12 1.70 -11.39
C GLY A 24 15.21 1.08 -12.26
N LEU A 25 14.87 0.10 -13.10
CA LEU A 25 15.79 -0.55 -14.03
C LEU A 25 16.32 0.44 -15.09
N ILE A 26 15.45 1.25 -15.67
CA ILE A 26 15.84 2.28 -16.66
C ILE A 26 16.80 3.28 -16.02
N VAL A 27 16.46 3.79 -14.83
CA VAL A 27 17.30 4.72 -14.07
C VAL A 27 18.65 4.08 -13.75
N ALA A 28 18.67 2.82 -13.34
CA ALA A 28 19.90 2.11 -13.03
C ALA A 28 20.82 1.95 -14.23
N TYR A 29 20.27 1.57 -15.37
CA TYR A 29 21.03 1.43 -16.60
C TYR A 29 21.61 2.78 -17.04
N LEU A 30 20.81 3.84 -17.00
CA LEU A 30 21.25 5.20 -17.34
C LEU A 30 22.31 5.71 -16.37
N LEU A 31 22.17 5.44 -15.07
CA LEU A 31 23.12 5.87 -14.05
C LEU A 31 24.45 5.12 -14.18
N ALA A 32 24.43 3.79 -14.30
CA ALA A 32 25.63 2.98 -14.41
C ALA A 32 26.37 3.25 -15.73
N SER A 33 25.66 3.18 -16.87
CA SER A 33 26.28 3.42 -18.18
C SER A 33 26.64 4.89 -18.40
N GLY A 34 25.86 5.82 -17.85
CA GLY A 34 26.09 7.25 -17.95
C GLY A 34 27.34 7.69 -17.20
N THR A 35 27.51 7.22 -15.96
CA THR A 35 28.72 7.53 -15.17
C THR A 35 29.98 6.93 -15.80
N GLN A 36 29.91 5.66 -16.25
CA GLN A 36 31.00 4.99 -16.97
C GLN A 36 31.42 5.73 -18.25
N LYS A 37 30.45 6.27 -19.01
CA LYS A 37 30.73 7.05 -20.24
C LYS A 37 31.21 8.46 -19.96
N ALA A 38 30.71 9.10 -18.91
CA ALA A 38 31.11 10.45 -18.53
C ALA A 38 32.56 10.50 -18.02
N TRP A 39 33.00 9.44 -17.34
CA TRP A 39 34.36 9.32 -16.83
C TRP A 39 34.94 7.93 -17.09
N PRO A 40 35.44 7.66 -18.31
CA PRO A 40 35.99 6.35 -18.66
C PRO A 40 37.31 6.13 -17.92
N LEU A 41 37.33 5.14 -17.03
CA LEU A 41 38.51 4.69 -16.29
C LEU A 41 38.98 3.35 -16.82
N ASP A 42 40.30 3.20 -16.95
CA ASP A 42 40.92 1.92 -17.26
C ASP A 42 40.89 1.01 -16.03
N THR A 43 39.91 0.10 -15.97
CA THR A 43 39.75 -0.86 -14.87
C THR A 43 40.34 -2.22 -15.21
N GLY A 44 41.62 -2.24 -15.61
CA GLY A 44 42.38 -3.49 -15.81
C GLY A 44 41.95 -4.32 -17.04
N GLY A 45 41.63 -3.66 -18.15
CA GLY A 45 41.31 -4.31 -19.43
C GLY A 45 39.82 -4.70 -19.62
N MET A 46 38.96 -4.33 -18.67
CA MET A 46 37.51 -4.49 -18.82
C MET A 46 36.94 -3.40 -19.75
N PRO A 47 35.83 -3.69 -20.46
CA PRO A 47 35.14 -2.66 -21.24
C PRO A 47 34.60 -1.57 -20.31
N VAL A 48 34.62 -0.32 -20.80
CA VAL A 48 34.13 0.87 -20.07
C VAL A 48 32.73 0.64 -19.50
N VAL A 49 31.84 0.01 -20.28
CA VAL A 49 30.54 -0.45 -19.80
C VAL A 49 30.60 -1.95 -19.52
N ALA A 50 30.91 -2.30 -18.26
CA ALA A 50 31.01 -3.68 -17.83
C ALA A 50 29.62 -4.23 -17.45
N MET A 51 29.05 -5.10 -18.30
CA MET A 51 27.70 -5.63 -18.09
C MET A 51 27.57 -6.43 -16.79
N TRP A 52 28.53 -7.30 -16.47
CA TRP A 52 28.45 -8.18 -15.31
C TRP A 52 28.37 -7.44 -13.96
N PRO A 53 29.25 -6.45 -13.66
CA PRO A 53 29.09 -5.61 -12.49
C PRO A 53 27.80 -4.78 -12.51
N ASN A 54 27.40 -4.28 -13.68
CA ASN A 54 26.23 -3.41 -13.81
C ASN A 54 24.92 -4.14 -13.46
N ILE A 55 24.83 -5.47 -13.62
CA ILE A 55 23.63 -6.25 -13.26
C ILE A 55 23.32 -6.14 -11.76
N ILE A 56 24.32 -6.09 -10.90
CA ILE A 56 24.12 -5.96 -9.45
C ILE A 56 23.45 -4.62 -9.15
N ILE A 57 23.96 -3.53 -9.73
CA ILE A 57 23.40 -2.19 -9.56
C ILE A 57 21.97 -2.13 -10.14
N MET A 58 21.76 -2.71 -11.32
CA MET A 58 20.45 -2.78 -11.96
C MET A 58 19.43 -3.53 -11.10
N PHE A 59 19.83 -4.64 -10.47
CA PHE A 59 18.98 -5.41 -9.56
C PHE A 59 18.55 -4.58 -8.34
N GLU A 60 19.50 -3.96 -7.64
CA GLU A 60 19.22 -3.17 -6.44
C GLU A 60 18.29 -2.00 -6.73
N LEU A 61 18.53 -1.24 -7.80
CA LEU A 61 17.70 -0.10 -8.16
C LEU A 61 16.32 -0.51 -8.69
N THR A 62 16.22 -1.69 -9.32
CA THR A 62 14.91 -2.27 -9.70
C THR A 62 14.10 -2.61 -8.45
N MET A 63 14.71 -3.29 -7.47
CA MET A 63 14.03 -3.60 -6.20
C MET A 63 13.64 -2.34 -5.45
N LEU A 64 14.55 -1.35 -5.37
CA LEU A 64 14.27 -0.06 -4.74
C LEU A 64 13.09 0.65 -5.43
N GLY A 65 13.08 0.70 -6.77
CA GLY A 65 11.98 1.29 -7.53
C GLY A 65 10.64 0.62 -7.27
N ALA A 66 10.62 -0.72 -7.19
CA ALA A 66 9.40 -1.48 -6.87
C ALA A 66 8.91 -1.23 -5.44
N ILE A 67 9.82 -1.21 -4.46
CA ILE A 67 9.49 -0.92 -3.05
C ILE A 67 8.93 0.50 -2.91
N LEU A 68 9.59 1.49 -3.49
CA LEU A 68 9.13 2.88 -3.44
C LEU A 68 7.75 3.05 -4.08
N ALA A 69 7.52 2.46 -5.25
CA ALA A 69 6.21 2.49 -5.89
C ALA A 69 5.12 1.81 -5.05
N THR A 70 5.46 0.73 -4.35
CA THR A 70 4.54 0.04 -3.44
C THR A 70 4.18 0.92 -2.25
N VAL A 71 5.17 1.57 -1.63
CA VAL A 71 4.97 2.50 -0.51
C VAL A 71 4.11 3.69 -0.94
N VAL A 72 4.40 4.29 -2.10
CA VAL A 72 3.57 5.38 -2.66
C VAL A 72 2.15 4.90 -2.94
N SER A 73 2.00 3.72 -3.53
CA SER A 73 0.67 3.11 -3.77
C SER A 73 -0.09 2.89 -2.46
N LEU A 74 0.58 2.50 -1.38
CA LEU A 74 -0.02 2.34 -0.06
C LEU A 74 -0.52 3.69 0.47
N PHE A 75 0.30 4.74 0.42
CA PHE A 75 -0.11 6.08 0.84
C PHE A 75 -1.36 6.57 0.10
N ILE A 76 -1.42 6.35 -1.21
CA ILE A 76 -2.56 6.76 -2.05
C ILE A 76 -3.80 5.91 -1.76
N THR A 77 -3.64 4.58 -1.68
CA THR A 77 -4.77 3.64 -1.55
C THR A 77 -5.37 3.67 -0.16
N ALA A 78 -4.53 3.68 0.88
CA ALA A 78 -4.96 3.74 2.26
C ALA A 78 -5.31 5.17 2.71
N ARG A 79 -5.11 6.19 1.86
CA ARG A 79 -5.34 7.62 2.16
C ARG A 79 -4.70 8.02 3.50
N LEU A 80 -3.54 7.45 3.79
CA LEU A 80 -2.81 7.68 5.04
C LEU A 80 -2.38 9.13 5.29
N PRO A 81 -2.21 10.03 4.30
CA PRO A 81 -2.10 11.46 4.61
C PRO A 81 -3.47 12.04 4.99
N THR A 82 -4.12 11.46 5.99
CA THR A 82 -5.30 12.00 6.66
C THR A 82 -4.84 12.62 7.97
N PHE A 83 -4.90 13.95 8.05
CA PHE A 83 -4.56 14.72 9.26
C PHE A 83 -5.71 14.77 10.28
N GLU A 84 -6.89 14.27 9.91
CA GLU A 84 -8.06 14.24 10.78
C GLU A 84 -8.14 12.90 11.51
N SER A 85 -8.31 12.95 12.83
CA SER A 85 -8.47 11.78 13.67
C SER A 85 -9.80 11.09 13.35
N LYS A 86 -9.79 10.10 12.45
CA LYS A 86 -10.92 9.19 12.30
C LYS A 86 -11.10 8.44 13.61
N LEU A 87 -12.23 8.68 14.27
CA LEU A 87 -12.91 7.84 15.26
C LEU A 87 -12.00 6.78 15.90
N TYR A 88 -11.19 7.18 16.88
CA TYR A 88 -10.29 6.27 17.57
C TYR A 88 -10.80 5.99 18.98
N ASP A 89 -11.08 4.72 19.27
CA ASP A 89 -11.40 4.26 20.63
C ASP A 89 -10.19 3.47 21.18
N PRO A 90 -9.60 3.87 22.32
CA PRO A 90 -8.46 3.16 22.92
C PRO A 90 -8.78 1.70 23.30
N GLU A 91 -10.05 1.32 23.45
CA GLU A 91 -10.43 -0.08 23.68
C GLU A 91 -10.04 -1.00 22.51
N ILE A 92 -9.89 -0.45 21.29
CA ILE A 92 -9.45 -1.21 20.11
C ILE A 92 -8.03 -1.76 20.33
N SER A 93 -7.14 -0.98 20.95
CA SER A 93 -5.78 -1.42 21.28
C SER A 93 -5.75 -2.53 22.33
N ASN A 94 -6.79 -2.62 23.17
CA ASN A 94 -6.91 -3.62 24.22
C ASN A 94 -7.51 -4.95 23.72
N GLY A 95 -7.77 -5.08 22.42
CA GLY A 95 -8.26 -6.29 21.79
C GLY A 95 -9.76 -6.32 21.49
N ASN A 96 -10.47 -5.21 21.75
CA ASN A 96 -11.87 -5.08 21.33
C ASN A 96 -11.96 -4.75 19.83
N ILE A 97 -13.04 -5.16 19.18
CA ILE A 97 -13.29 -4.87 17.76
C ILE A 97 -14.33 -3.75 17.68
N LEU A 98 -13.99 -2.64 17.03
CA LEU A 98 -14.93 -1.57 16.74
C LEU A 98 -15.66 -1.85 15.42
N VAL A 99 -16.99 -1.81 15.46
CA VAL A 99 -17.83 -1.80 14.26
C VAL A 99 -18.55 -0.46 14.21
N ALA A 100 -18.23 0.36 13.22
CA ALA A 100 -18.84 1.66 13.00
C ALA A 100 -19.56 1.70 11.65
N VAL A 101 -20.69 2.40 11.60
CA VAL A 101 -21.46 2.65 10.38
C VAL A 101 -21.66 4.15 10.27
N GLU A 102 -21.21 4.73 9.15
CA GLU A 102 -21.33 6.14 8.86
C GLU A 102 -22.52 6.36 7.93
N ASN A 103 -23.37 7.36 8.22
CA ASN A 103 -24.58 7.70 7.47
C ASN A 103 -25.51 6.50 7.15
N PRO A 104 -25.98 5.73 8.16
CA PRO A 104 -26.93 4.66 7.93
C PRO A 104 -28.31 5.20 7.52
N PRO A 105 -29.07 4.47 6.67
CA PRO A 105 -30.49 4.74 6.48
C PRO A 105 -31.23 4.60 7.82
N GLU A 106 -32.19 5.48 8.10
CA GLU A 106 -32.88 5.56 9.41
C GLU A 106 -33.46 4.21 9.87
N ASP A 107 -34.08 3.45 8.97
CA ASP A 107 -34.67 2.13 9.26
C ASP A 107 -33.65 1.03 9.59
N SER A 108 -32.36 1.26 9.32
CA SER A 108 -31.30 0.25 9.45
C SER A 108 -30.68 0.21 10.84
N VAL A 109 -30.82 1.28 11.62
CA VAL A 109 -30.19 1.43 12.93
C VAL A 109 -30.78 0.44 13.93
N ASP A 110 -32.11 0.35 14.00
CA ASP A 110 -32.81 -0.57 14.89
C ASP A 110 -32.51 -2.05 14.57
N ARG A 111 -32.40 -2.37 13.28
CA ARG A 111 -32.02 -3.71 12.82
C ARG A 111 -30.59 -4.04 13.20
N LEU A 112 -29.67 -3.09 13.06
CA LEU A 112 -28.27 -3.25 13.43
C LEU A 112 -28.13 -3.47 14.95
N GLU A 113 -28.83 -2.69 15.76
CA GLU A 113 -28.83 -2.84 17.22
C GLU A 113 -29.34 -4.21 17.65
N ARG A 114 -30.46 -4.68 17.09
CA ARG A 114 -30.98 -6.04 17.36
C ARG A 114 -29.96 -7.12 17.00
N THR A 115 -29.39 -7.01 15.80
CA THR A 115 -28.39 -8.00 15.33
C THR A 115 -27.17 -8.02 16.24
N LEU A 116 -26.66 -6.87 16.68
CA LEU A 116 -25.50 -6.79 17.57
C LEU A 116 -25.79 -7.32 18.98
N ARG A 117 -27.01 -7.17 19.48
CA ARG A 117 -27.44 -7.77 20.76
C ARG A 117 -27.51 -9.29 20.67
N ASP A 118 -27.95 -9.84 19.54
CA ASP A 118 -28.05 -11.28 19.32
C ASP A 118 -26.67 -11.99 19.27
N VAL A 119 -25.58 -11.27 18.94
CA VAL A 119 -24.21 -11.85 18.92
C VAL A 119 -23.59 -11.97 20.33
N GLU A 120 -24.31 -11.56 21.38
CA GLU A 120 -23.89 -11.67 22.78
C GLU A 120 -22.44 -11.18 23.03
N PRO A 121 -22.11 -9.93 22.65
CA PRO A 121 -20.76 -9.39 22.76
C PRO A 121 -20.31 -9.32 24.24
N ARG A 122 -19.05 -9.69 24.52
CA ARG A 122 -18.46 -9.60 25.87
C ARG A 122 -18.59 -8.21 26.49
N THR A 123 -18.61 -7.16 25.68
CA THR A 123 -18.84 -5.78 26.09
C THR A 123 -19.45 -5.05 24.90
N ALA A 124 -20.74 -4.72 24.98
CA ALA A 124 -21.39 -3.86 23.99
C ALA A 124 -21.56 -2.46 24.57
N ARG A 125 -20.86 -1.50 23.98
CA ARG A 125 -21.12 -0.08 24.17
C ARG A 125 -21.64 0.47 22.83
N ILE A 126 -22.93 0.74 22.77
CA ILE A 126 -23.54 1.40 21.61
C ILE A 126 -23.48 2.89 21.88
N THR A 127 -22.67 3.61 21.11
CA THR A 127 -22.57 5.06 21.20
C THR A 127 -22.98 5.64 19.85
N ARG A 128 -24.05 6.44 19.87
CA ARG A 128 -24.37 7.31 18.73
C ARG A 128 -23.36 8.44 18.76
N ILE A 129 -22.45 8.43 17.80
CA ILE A 129 -21.48 9.51 17.65
C ILE A 129 -22.16 10.55 16.77
N GLU A 130 -22.70 11.60 17.41
CA GLU A 130 -23.19 12.76 16.69
C GLU A 130 -21.98 13.46 16.06
N SER A 131 -22.02 13.66 14.74
CA SER A 131 -20.94 14.30 13.99
C SER A 131 -20.73 15.73 14.52
N MET A 132 -19.48 16.06 14.88
CA MET A 132 -19.03 17.46 14.86
C MET A 132 -18.94 17.96 13.42
#